data_AF-A0AAX2BHC2-F1
#
_entry.id   AF-A0AAX2BHC2-F1
#
_cell.length_a   1.000
_cell.length_b   1.000
_cell.length_c   1.000
_cell.angle_alpha   90.00
_cell.angle_beta   90.00
_cell.angle_gamma   90.00
#
_symmetry.space_group_name_H-M   'P 1'
#
loop_
_entity.id
_entity.type
_entity.pdbx_description
1 polymer ?
#
loop_
_entity_poly.entity_id
_entity_poly.type
_entity_poly.pdbx_seq_one_letter_code
_entity_poly.pdbx_strand_id
1 'polypeptide(L)'
;MMARMQLGNVADNFADKPFITLAEPACGAGCMALAFATVLRDAGYSPHRYLWVSATDIDPLAAGMAYIQLTLCGVPGEVVIGNSLCDERRRVLHTFAHYQGNWPGRLRHVLNQAA
;
A
#
# COMPACT_ATOMS: atom_id res chain seq x y z
N MET A 1 9.96 -5.60 -12.84
CA MET A 1 9.85 -7.06 -13.11
C MET A 1 9.06 -7.77 -12.02
N MET A 2 9.51 -7.80 -10.75
CA MET A 2 8.81 -8.51 -9.66
C MET A 2 7.35 -8.09 -9.46
N ALA A 3 7.05 -6.79 -9.35
CA ALA A 3 5.67 -6.31 -9.20
C ALA A 3 4.76 -6.73 -10.37
N ARG A 4 5.27 -6.74 -11.60
CA ARG A 4 4.52 -7.19 -12.80
C ARG A 4 4.26 -8.69 -12.77
N MET A 5 5.20 -9.48 -12.25
CA MET A 5 5.01 -10.92 -12.07
C MET A 5 3.97 -11.24 -11.00
N GLN A 6 3.96 -10.51 -9.88
CA GLN A 6 2.97 -10.70 -8.81
C GLN A 6 1.57 -10.24 -9.22
N LEU A 7 1.45 -9.12 -9.94
CA LEU A 7 0.16 -8.62 -10.43
C LEU A 7 -0.36 -9.43 -11.62
N GLY A 8 0.51 -10.04 -12.43
CA GLY A 8 0.12 -10.74 -13.65
C GLY A 8 -0.63 -9.81 -14.62
N ASN A 9 -1.77 -10.27 -15.13
CA ASN A 9 -2.69 -9.40 -15.86
C ASN A 9 -3.43 -8.51 -14.87
N VAL A 10 -3.14 -7.20 -14.93
CA VAL A 10 -3.65 -6.22 -13.96
C VAL A 10 -5.18 -6.19 -13.91
N ALA A 11 -5.87 -6.33 -15.05
CA ALA A 11 -7.33 -6.25 -15.10
C ALA A 11 -8.02 -7.33 -14.25
N ASP A 12 -7.43 -8.53 -14.20
CA ASP A 12 -7.98 -9.68 -13.48
C ASP A 12 -8.03 -9.45 -11.95
N ASN A 13 -7.15 -8.57 -11.42
CA ASN A 13 -7.11 -8.22 -10.00
C ASN A 13 -8.31 -7.37 -9.55
N PHE A 14 -9.09 -6.83 -10.49
CA PHE A 14 -10.19 -5.89 -10.24
C PHE A 14 -11.54 -6.40 -10.77
N ALA A 15 -11.64 -7.66 -11.16
CA ALA A 15 -12.88 -8.25 -11.67
C ALA A 15 -14.01 -8.23 -10.63
N ASP A 16 -13.67 -8.52 -9.38
CA ASP A 16 -14.58 -8.64 -8.22
C ASP A 16 -14.26 -7.62 -7.10
N LYS A 17 -13.19 -6.84 -7.25
CA LYS A 17 -12.67 -5.97 -6.20
C LYS A 17 -12.53 -4.52 -6.66
N PRO A 18 -12.96 -3.54 -5.84
CA PRO A 18 -12.82 -2.12 -6.19
C PRO A 18 -11.39 -1.58 -6.07
N PHE A 19 -10.50 -2.30 -5.40
CA PHE A 19 -9.08 -1.99 -5.22
C PHE A 19 -8.34 -3.24 -4.68
N ILE A 20 -7.01 -3.20 -4.69
CA ILE A 20 -6.16 -4.19 -4.03
C ILE A 20 -5.45 -3.60 -2.81
N THR A 21 -5.14 -4.45 -1.83
CA THR A 21 -4.25 -4.13 -0.72
C THR A 21 -2.90 -4.80 -0.90
N LEU A 22 -1.83 -4.12 -0.54
CA LEU A 22 -0.46 -4.64 -0.54
C LEU A 22 0.09 -4.59 0.87
N ALA A 23 0.55 -5.73 1.39
CA ALA A 23 1.33 -5.81 2.61
C ALA A 23 2.81 -5.92 2.25
N GLU A 24 3.63 -5.02 2.82
CA GLU A 24 5.08 -4.99 2.63
C GLU A 24 5.77 -5.02 4.01
N PRO A 25 6.08 -6.21 4.55
CA PRO A 25 6.49 -6.39 5.95
C PRO A 25 7.96 -6.01 6.25
N ALA A 26 8.77 -5.75 5.23
CA ALA A 26 10.16 -5.29 5.37
C ALA A 26 10.43 -4.24 4.29
N CYS A 27 9.74 -3.11 4.41
CA CYS A 27 9.56 -2.20 3.29
C CYS A 27 10.80 -1.45 2.84
N GLY A 28 11.82 -1.33 3.69
CA GLY A 28 12.98 -0.49 3.42
C GLY A 28 12.52 0.92 3.11
N ALA A 29 12.97 1.46 1.98
CA ALA A 29 12.53 2.76 1.47
C ALA A 29 11.17 2.72 0.70
N GLY A 30 10.47 1.59 0.67
CA GLY A 30 9.15 1.46 0.02
C GLY A 30 9.17 1.19 -1.49
N CYS A 31 10.31 0.80 -2.05
CA CYS A 31 10.49 0.63 -3.50
C CYS A 31 9.52 -0.39 -4.13
N MET A 32 9.20 -1.48 -3.43
CA MET A 32 8.25 -2.47 -3.95
C MET A 32 6.82 -1.91 -4.06
N ALA A 33 6.36 -1.16 -3.07
CA ALA A 33 5.07 -0.48 -3.13
C ALA A 33 5.00 0.53 -4.28
N LEU A 34 6.08 1.28 -4.53
CA LEU A 34 6.17 2.17 -5.69
C LEU A 34 6.19 1.39 -7.01
N ALA A 35 6.86 0.24 -7.07
CA ALA A 35 6.85 -0.60 -8.26
C ALA A 35 5.44 -1.13 -8.59
N PHE A 36 4.66 -1.51 -7.58
CA PHE A 36 3.24 -1.84 -7.74
C PHE A 36 2.45 -0.65 -8.28
N ALA A 37 2.62 0.52 -7.66
CA ALA A 37 1.96 1.75 -8.11
C ALA A 37 2.30 2.08 -9.59
N THR A 38 3.55 1.89 -10.00
CA THR A 38 3.97 2.09 -11.40
C THR A 38 3.30 1.09 -12.34
N VAL A 39 3.30 -0.22 -12.01
CA VAL A 39 2.67 -1.24 -12.86
C VAL A 39 1.17 -1.00 -13.02
N LEU A 40 0.47 -0.61 -11.94
CA LEU A 40 -0.94 -0.25 -12.01
C LEU A 40 -1.17 0.98 -12.89
N ARG A 41 -0.35 2.03 -12.72
CA ARG A 41 -0.43 3.26 -13.50
C ARG A 41 -0.24 2.99 -14.99
N ASP A 42 0.76 2.19 -15.34
CA ASP A 42 1.05 1.78 -16.72
C ASP A 42 -0.14 1.02 -17.35
N ALA A 43 -0.89 0.28 -16.55
CA ALA A 43 -2.10 -0.43 -16.96
C ALA A 43 -3.38 0.41 -16.93
N GLY A 44 -3.30 1.71 -16.62
CA GLY A 44 -4.44 2.63 -16.57
C GLY A 44 -5.18 2.69 -15.23
N TYR A 45 -4.70 2.00 -14.21
CA TYR A 45 -5.28 1.99 -12.87
C TYR A 45 -4.54 2.98 -11.96
N SER A 46 -5.19 4.10 -11.61
CA SER A 46 -4.59 5.10 -10.72
C SER A 46 -4.30 4.50 -9.32
N PRO A 47 -3.04 4.46 -8.86
CA PRO A 47 -2.71 3.90 -7.55
C PRO A 47 -3.45 4.59 -6.39
N HIS A 48 -3.74 5.89 -6.54
CA HIS A 48 -4.51 6.66 -5.57
C HIS A 48 -5.90 6.06 -5.29
N ARG A 49 -6.51 5.40 -6.27
CA ARG A 49 -7.84 4.79 -6.16
C ARG A 49 -7.80 3.29 -6.02
N TYR A 50 -6.87 2.61 -6.70
CA TYR A 50 -6.91 1.16 -6.88
C TYR A 50 -5.92 0.38 -6.01
N LEU A 51 -5.05 1.05 -5.25
CA LEU A 51 -4.06 0.40 -4.39
C LEU A 51 -4.10 1.02 -3.00
N TRP A 52 -4.02 0.20 -1.96
CA TRP A 52 -3.71 0.65 -0.60
C TRP A 52 -2.57 -0.18 -0.02
N VAL A 53 -1.61 0.48 0.63
CA VAL A 53 -0.38 -0.16 1.12
C VAL A 53 -0.34 -0.19 2.65
N SER A 54 -0.02 -1.34 3.25
CA SER A 54 0.49 -1.44 4.62
C SER A 54 1.95 -1.82 4.54
N ALA A 55 2.83 -0.89 4.91
CA ALA A 55 4.27 -1.08 4.88
C ALA A 55 4.82 -1.07 6.30
N THR A 56 5.69 -2.00 6.64
CA THR A 56 6.34 -2.09 7.95
C THR A 56 7.84 -2.16 7.80
N ASP A 57 8.58 -1.47 8.67
CA ASP A 57 10.01 -1.67 8.84
C ASP A 57 10.42 -1.54 10.31
N ILE A 58 11.45 -2.29 10.69
CA ILE A 58 12.02 -2.25 12.03
C ILE A 58 12.90 -1.01 12.23
N ASP A 59 13.50 -0.51 11.13
CA ASP A 59 14.32 0.70 11.12
C ASP A 59 13.45 1.96 10.90
N PRO A 60 13.39 2.89 11.88
CA PRO A 60 12.67 4.16 11.74
C PRO A 60 13.13 5.02 10.54
N LEU A 61 14.41 4.95 10.15
CA LEU A 61 14.93 5.71 9.01
C LEU A 61 14.36 5.17 7.71
N ALA A 62 14.42 3.84 7.52
CA ALA A 62 13.84 3.16 6.37
C ALA A 62 12.34 3.45 6.24
N ALA A 63 11.57 3.23 7.31
CA ALA A 63 10.16 3.56 7.37
C ALA A 63 9.89 5.04 7.06
N GLY A 64 10.72 5.96 7.55
CA GLY A 64 10.64 7.39 7.22
C GLY A 64 10.80 7.67 5.73
N MET A 65 11.75 7.02 5.06
CA MET A 65 11.92 7.12 3.60
C MET A 65 10.71 6.59 2.84
N ALA A 66 10.18 5.43 3.25
CA ALA A 66 8.96 4.87 2.66
C ALA A 66 7.76 5.82 2.80
N TYR A 67 7.57 6.39 3.99
CA TYR A 67 6.50 7.34 4.25
C TYR A 67 6.55 8.57 3.34
N ILE A 68 7.74 9.16 3.17
CA ILE A 68 7.94 10.33 2.30
C ILE A 68 7.63 9.96 0.85
N GLN A 69 8.19 8.86 0.34
CA GLN A 69 8.00 8.47 -1.06
C GLN A 69 6.53 8.15 -1.37
N LEU A 70 5.86 7.36 -0.52
CA LEU A 70 4.46 7.01 -0.73
C LEU A 70 3.56 8.26 -0.68
N THR A 71 3.81 9.17 0.26
CA THR A 71 3.07 10.42 0.36
C THR A 71 3.25 11.28 -0.89
N LEU A 72 4.49 11.48 -1.35
CA LEU A 72 4.78 12.30 -2.54
C LEU A 72 4.26 11.67 -3.84
N CYS A 73 4.28 10.34 -3.95
CA CYS A 73 3.76 9.63 -5.12
C CYS A 73 2.22 9.47 -5.12
N GLY A 74 1.53 9.96 -4.08
CA GLY A 74 0.09 9.86 -3.94
C GLY A 74 -0.41 8.43 -3.75
N VAL A 75 0.42 7.56 -3.18
CA VAL A 75 0.06 6.18 -2.86
C VAL A 75 -0.55 6.15 -1.45
N PRO A 76 -1.82 5.76 -1.31
CA PRO A 76 -2.48 5.73 -0.02
C PRO A 76 -2.06 4.49 0.75
N GLY A 77 -1.92 4.65 2.06
CA GLY A 77 -1.40 3.58 2.89
C GLY A 77 -0.98 4.05 4.27
N GLU A 78 -0.51 3.10 5.04
CA GLU A 78 0.13 3.26 6.33
C GLU A 78 1.59 2.79 6.26
N VAL A 79 2.44 3.46 7.03
CA VAL A 79 3.82 3.05 7.26
C VAL A 79 4.02 2.85 8.75
N VAL A 80 4.41 1.64 9.12
CA VAL A 80 4.55 1.18 10.49
C VAL A 80 6.03 1.07 10.82
N ILE A 81 6.44 1.72 11.90
CA ILE A 81 7.74 1.47 12.54
C ILE A 81 7.50 0.37 13.57
N GLY A 82 8.06 -0.82 13.35
CA GLY A 82 7.62 -2.01 14.08
C GLY A 82 8.31 -3.29 13.66
N ASN A 83 8.02 -4.38 14.37
CA ASN A 83 8.56 -5.70 14.06
C ASN A 83 7.45 -6.59 13.50
N SER A 84 7.54 -6.85 12.19
CA SER A 84 6.57 -7.68 11.45
C SER A 84 6.52 -9.13 11.91
N LEU A 85 7.57 -9.66 12.56
CA LEU A 85 7.60 -11.05 13.02
C LEU A 85 6.72 -11.29 14.25
N CYS A 86 6.39 -10.24 15.02
CA CYS A 86 5.54 -10.31 16.20
C CYS A 86 4.36 -9.33 16.15
N ASP A 87 4.06 -8.78 14.98
CA ASP A 87 3.02 -7.77 14.75
C ASP A 87 3.14 -6.56 15.71
N GLU A 88 4.38 -6.18 16.04
CA GLU A 88 4.63 -5.00 16.86
C GLU A 88 4.46 -3.73 16.01
N ARG A 89 3.62 -2.80 16.47
CA ARG A 89 3.31 -1.56 15.77
C ARG A 89 3.63 -0.35 16.64
N ARG A 90 4.92 -0.01 16.78
CA ARG A 90 5.39 1.06 17.69
C ARG A 90 4.92 2.46 17.28
N ARG A 91 4.89 2.73 15.97
CA ARG A 91 4.38 3.99 15.42
C ARG A 91 3.76 3.74 14.06
N VAL A 92 2.61 4.35 13.80
CA VAL A 92 1.90 4.27 12.52
C VAL A 92 1.80 5.66 11.92
N LEU A 93 2.19 5.78 10.66
CA LEU A 93 2.16 7.00 9.86
C LEU A 93 1.24 6.79 8.67
N HIS A 94 0.16 7.58 8.58
CA HIS A 94 -0.74 7.52 7.43
C HIS A 94 -0.34 8.58 6.39
N THR A 95 -0.27 8.15 5.14
CA THR A 95 0.03 9.03 3.99
C THR A 95 -1.09 10.05 3.77
N PHE A 96 -0.80 11.18 3.12
CA PHE A 96 -1.84 12.17 2.79
C PHE A 96 -2.98 11.57 1.94
N ALA A 97 -2.62 10.74 0.95
CA ALA A 97 -3.59 10.05 0.10
C ALA A 97 -4.52 9.10 0.87
N HIS A 98 -4.06 8.53 2.00
CA HIS A 98 -4.91 7.73 2.89
C HIS A 98 -6.11 8.54 3.39
N TYR A 99 -5.87 9.76 3.85
CA TYR A 99 -6.93 10.64 4.34
C TYR A 99 -7.78 11.21 3.19
N GLN A 100 -7.13 11.70 2.13
CA GLN A 100 -7.83 12.29 0.99
C GLN A 100 -8.81 11.30 0.33
N GLY A 101 -8.41 10.02 0.22
CA GLY A 101 -9.22 8.98 -0.40
C GLY A 101 -10.28 8.33 0.49
N ASN A 102 -10.49 8.84 1.72
CA ASN A 102 -11.37 8.22 2.73
C ASN A 102 -11.12 6.71 2.88
N TRP A 103 -9.85 6.31 2.90
CA TRP A 103 -9.48 4.89 2.93
C TRP A 103 -9.97 4.12 4.15
N PRO A 104 -10.07 4.70 5.37
CA PRO A 104 -10.71 4.03 6.50
C PRO A 104 -12.13 3.52 6.19
N GLY A 105 -12.94 4.33 5.49
CA GLY A 105 -14.29 3.94 5.09
C GLY A 105 -14.28 2.85 4.02
N ARG A 106 -13.39 2.97 3.03
CA ARG A 106 -13.27 1.99 1.93
C ARG A 106 -12.82 0.62 2.41
N LEU A 107 -11.84 0.57 3.30
CA LEU A 107 -11.35 -0.68 3.90
C LEU A 107 -12.43 -1.35 4.75
N ARG A 108 -13.17 -0.57 5.56
CA ARG A 108 -14.27 -1.10 6.38
C ARG A 108 -15.39 -1.69 5.53
N HIS A 109 -15.72 -1.05 4.40
CA HIS A 109 -16.76 -1.54 3.51
C HIS A 109 -16.42 -2.92 2.94
N VAL A 110 -15.18 -3.13 2.49
CA VAL A 110 -14.73 -4.43 1.97
C VAL A 110 -14.71 -5.51 3.07
N LEU A 111 -14.23 -5.18 4.28
CA LEU A 111 -14.24 -6.12 5.40
C LEU A 111 -15.66 -6.58 5.76
N ASN A 112 -16.63 -5.67 5.74
CA ASN A 112 -18.03 -5.99 6.04
C ASN A 112 -18.72 -6.82 4.93
N GLN A 113 -18.20 -6.83 3.70
CA GLN A 113 -18.72 -7.64 2.60
C GLN A 113 -18.15 -9.06 2.59
N ALA A 114 -17.02 -9.28 3.26
CA ALA A 114 -16.34 -10.57 3.34
C ALA A 114 -16.73 -11.41 4.58
N ALA A 115 -17.50 -10.83 5.50
CA ALA A 115 -18.04 -11.47 6.70
C ALA A 115 -19.48 -11.94 6.48
#